data_AF-A0A0G4LZX3-F1
#
_entry.id   AF-A0A0G4LZX3-F1
#
_cell.length_a   1.000
_cell.length_b   1.000
_cell.length_c   1.000
_cell.angle_alpha   90.00
_cell.angle_beta   90.00
_cell.angle_gamma   90.00
#
_symmetry.space_group_name_H-M   'P 1'
#
loop_
_entity.id
_entity.type
_entity.pdbx_description
1 polymer ?
#
loop_
_entity_poly.entity_id
_entity_poly.type
_entity_poly.pdbx_seq_one_letter_code
_entity_poly.pdbx_strand_id
1 'polypeptide(L)'
;MVRIKERYLLVNILYPLDTTRRTDSNVPAFVRRHRPTPGDLLPRDLVKGIRQQVSALFGDYGSGAFEGNNLVVKYFSKATSTFILKVKRAHYRLVWAALTTINSLPLSSGNEKSCVFSVVRVSGTIRKVEEAAVHQARQLVLAVRAEEASDTRLPTMLEQPTTLKRPTTARSLRDRKGEIPFMLPSTSCNDDSDELELAERLNSS
;
A
#
# COMPACT_ATOMS: atom_id res chain seq x y z
N MET A 1 21.64 34.75 -5.86
CA MET A 1 21.84 33.58 -6.75
C MET A 1 20.64 32.65 -6.61
N VAL A 2 19.79 32.50 -7.64
CA VAL A 2 18.52 31.77 -7.57
C VAL A 2 18.66 30.42 -8.28
N ARG A 3 18.33 29.32 -7.59
CA ARG A 3 18.33 27.95 -8.14
C ARG A 3 16.91 27.40 -8.18
N ILE A 4 16.55 26.76 -9.28
CA ILE A 4 15.26 26.08 -9.40
C ILE A 4 15.25 24.81 -8.53
N LYS A 5 14.24 24.69 -7.67
CA LYS A 5 14.07 23.54 -6.75
C LYS A 5 13.17 22.47 -7.38
N GLU A 6 13.62 21.23 -7.31
CA GLU A 6 12.94 20.06 -7.84
C GLU A 6 12.54 19.11 -6.70
N ARG A 7 11.57 18.24 -6.98
CA ARG A 7 11.09 17.19 -6.09
C ARG A 7 11.11 15.86 -6.83
N TYR A 8 11.52 14.83 -6.10
CA TYR A 8 11.57 13.45 -6.56
C TYR A 8 10.53 12.65 -5.81
N LEU A 9 9.72 11.89 -6.54
CA LEU A 9 8.70 11.02 -5.97
C LEU A 9 9.07 9.57 -6.25
N LEU A 10 9.08 8.76 -5.19
CA LEU A 10 9.15 7.32 -5.28
C LEU A 10 7.73 6.78 -5.38
N VAL A 11 7.43 6.11 -6.47
CA VAL A 11 6.10 5.56 -6.74
C VAL A 11 6.22 4.08 -7.03
N ASN A 12 5.27 3.33 -6.50
CA ASN A 12 5.12 1.90 -6.71
C ASN A 12 3.81 1.61 -7.44
N ILE A 13 3.85 0.71 -8.41
CA ILE A 13 2.67 0.24 -9.14
C ILE A 13 2.23 -1.06 -8.48
N LEU A 14 1.01 -1.04 -7.96
CA LEU A 14 0.35 -2.18 -7.35
C LEU A 14 -0.67 -2.74 -8.33
N TYR A 15 -0.62 -4.04 -8.55
CA TYR A 15 -1.61 -4.73 -9.36
C TYR A 15 -2.65 -5.35 -8.44
N PRO A 16 -3.90 -4.86 -8.42
CA PRO A 16 -4.96 -5.54 -7.71
C PRO A 16 -5.16 -6.93 -8.30
N LEU A 17 -5.63 -7.85 -7.46
CA LEU A 17 -5.94 -9.18 -7.90
C LEU A 17 -7.36 -9.19 -8.44
N ASP A 18 -7.52 -9.66 -9.67
CA ASP A 18 -8.84 -9.95 -10.21
C ASP A 18 -9.46 -11.03 -9.33
N THR A 19 -10.53 -10.68 -8.61
CA THR A 19 -11.21 -11.57 -7.64
C THR A 19 -11.72 -12.86 -8.32
N THR A 20 -11.88 -12.82 -9.65
CA THR A 20 -12.31 -13.93 -10.50
C THR A 20 -11.23 -15.00 -10.72
N ARG A 21 -9.93 -14.68 -10.61
CA ARG A 21 -8.82 -15.66 -10.77
C ARG A 21 -8.26 -16.08 -9.41
N ARG A 22 -9.06 -16.86 -8.69
CA ARG A 22 -8.76 -17.39 -7.36
C ARG A 22 -8.06 -18.76 -7.48
N THR A 23 -6.80 -18.80 -7.92
CA THR A 23 -6.10 -20.10 -8.12
C THR A 23 -4.71 -20.24 -7.50
N ASP A 24 -4.14 -19.22 -6.85
CA ASP A 24 -2.77 -19.33 -6.29
C ASP A 24 -2.83 -19.29 -4.75
N SER A 25 -3.11 -20.43 -4.11
CA SER A 25 -3.25 -20.56 -2.65
C SER A 25 -1.93 -20.56 -1.87
N ASN A 26 -0.78 -20.61 -2.56
CA ASN A 26 0.53 -20.79 -1.92
C ASN A 26 1.42 -19.53 -1.93
N VAL A 27 0.92 -18.38 -2.40
CA VAL A 27 1.71 -17.14 -2.43
C VAL A 27 1.06 -16.10 -1.53
N PRO A 28 1.81 -15.50 -0.57
CA PRO A 28 1.26 -14.49 0.32
C PRO A 28 0.69 -13.31 -0.47
N ALA A 29 -0.44 -12.78 0.00
CA ALA A 29 -1.19 -11.71 -0.66
C ALA A 29 -0.32 -10.46 -0.94
N PHE A 30 0.65 -10.21 -0.07
CA PHE A 30 1.61 -9.13 -0.21
C PHE A 30 2.47 -9.25 -1.48
N VAL A 31 3.08 -10.41 -1.71
CA VAL A 31 3.89 -10.68 -2.90
C VAL A 31 3.05 -10.61 -4.17
N ARG A 32 1.79 -11.07 -4.09
CA ARG A 32 0.86 -11.01 -5.23
C ARG A 32 0.51 -9.58 -5.66
N ARG A 33 0.53 -8.61 -4.74
CA ARG A 33 0.28 -7.20 -5.07
C ARG A 33 1.48 -6.51 -5.71
N HIS A 34 2.70 -6.95 -5.36
CA HIS A 34 3.97 -6.45 -5.89
C HIS A 34 4.43 -7.20 -7.15
N ARG A 35 3.49 -7.67 -7.98
CA ARG A 35 3.81 -8.43 -9.19
C ARG A 35 4.64 -7.60 -10.18
N PRO A 36 5.59 -8.23 -10.90
CA PRO A 36 6.32 -7.58 -11.97
C PRO A 36 5.38 -7.06 -13.06
N THR A 37 5.74 -5.91 -13.62
CA THR A 37 5.04 -5.33 -14.75
C THR A 37 5.38 -6.13 -16.01
N PRO A 38 4.39 -6.57 -16.82
CA PRO A 38 4.66 -7.21 -18.10
C PRO A 38 5.50 -6.31 -19.02
N GLY A 39 6.24 -6.91 -19.96
CA GLY A 39 7.26 -6.25 -20.77
C GLY A 39 6.82 -5.03 -21.59
N ASP A 40 5.51 -4.81 -21.75
CA ASP A 40 4.95 -3.84 -22.70
C ASP A 40 4.93 -2.40 -22.19
N LEU A 41 5.12 -2.15 -20.88
CA LEU A 41 5.05 -0.80 -20.34
C LEU A 41 6.34 -0.02 -20.59
N LEU A 42 6.26 1.07 -21.35
CA LEU A 42 7.38 1.99 -21.58
C LEU A 42 7.29 3.21 -20.65
N PRO A 43 8.43 3.79 -20.24
CA PRO A 43 8.46 5.03 -19.45
C PRO A 43 7.74 6.21 -20.15
N ARG A 44 7.72 6.23 -21.48
CA ARG A 44 7.06 7.26 -22.28
C ARG A 44 5.54 7.20 -22.08
N ASP A 45 4.98 6.00 -22.04
CA ASP A 45 3.54 5.79 -21.88
C ASP A 45 3.09 6.16 -20.47
N LEU A 46 3.94 5.92 -19.47
CA LEU A 46 3.70 6.36 -18.10
C LEU A 46 3.63 7.89 -17.99
N VAL A 47 4.54 8.62 -18.65
CA VAL A 47 4.48 10.10 -18.68
C VAL A 47 3.23 10.59 -19.40
N LYS A 48 2.85 9.97 -20.52
CA LYS A 48 1.63 10.31 -21.27
C LYS A 48 0.38 10.07 -20.42
N GLY A 49 0.27 8.91 -19.77
CA GLY A 49 -0.87 8.58 -18.90
C GLY A 49 -1.00 9.56 -17.73
N ILE A 50 0.11 9.91 -17.08
CA ILE A 50 0.09 10.91 -16.01
C ILE A 50 -0.36 12.28 -16.54
N ARG A 51 0.12 12.71 -17.70
CA ARG A 51 -0.29 13.99 -18.31
C ARG A 51 -1.77 14.01 -18.67
N GLN A 52 -2.27 12.91 -19.24
CA GLN A 52 -3.69 12.77 -19.56
C GLN A 52 -4.55 12.86 -18.31
N GLN A 53 -4.16 12.17 -17.23
CA GLN A 53 -4.89 12.21 -15.96
C GLN A 53 -4.84 13.60 -15.32
N VAL A 54 -3.69 14.26 -15.38
CA VAL A 54 -3.56 15.64 -14.88
C VAL A 54 -4.45 16.60 -15.67
N SER A 55 -4.51 16.47 -16.99
CA SER A 55 -5.42 17.26 -17.83
C SER A 55 -6.88 17.00 -17.48
N ALA A 56 -7.26 15.73 -17.23
CA ALA A 56 -8.61 15.37 -16.84
C ALA A 56 -9.02 15.94 -15.47
N LEU A 57 -8.11 15.99 -14.49
CA LEU A 57 -8.42 16.48 -13.14
C LEU A 57 -8.31 18.01 -12.98
N PHE A 58 -7.30 18.61 -13.60
CA PHE A 58 -6.92 20.00 -13.36
C PHE A 58 -7.11 20.89 -14.60
N GLY A 59 -7.61 20.33 -15.70
CA GLY A 59 -7.83 21.04 -16.97
C GLY A 59 -6.56 21.64 -17.54
N ASP A 60 -6.73 22.78 -18.20
CA ASP A 60 -5.65 23.49 -18.91
C ASP A 60 -4.53 23.97 -17.97
N TYR A 61 -4.86 24.30 -16.72
CA TYR A 61 -3.86 24.66 -15.71
C TYR A 61 -2.89 23.52 -15.45
N GLY A 62 -3.40 22.29 -15.30
CA GLY A 62 -2.58 21.10 -15.17
C GLY A 62 -1.74 20.88 -16.43
N SER A 63 -2.37 20.92 -17.60
CA SER A 63 -1.69 20.70 -18.88
C SER A 63 -0.49 21.65 -19.07
N GLY A 64 -0.67 22.95 -18.84
CA GLY A 64 0.38 23.96 -18.95
C GLY A 64 1.47 23.84 -17.88
N ALA A 65 1.11 23.49 -16.64
CA ALA A 65 2.08 23.33 -15.56
C ALA A 65 3.08 22.17 -15.81
N PHE A 66 2.67 21.13 -16.54
CA PHE A 66 3.48 19.95 -16.83
C PHE A 66 3.98 19.87 -18.27
N GLU A 67 3.75 20.91 -19.06
CA GLU A 67 4.26 21.00 -20.42
C GLU A 67 5.80 21.00 -20.44
N GLY A 68 6.37 20.50 -21.55
CA GLY A 68 7.82 20.38 -21.73
C GLY A 68 8.49 19.35 -20.82
N ASN A 69 9.63 19.70 -20.21
CA ASN A 69 10.49 18.82 -19.41
C ASN A 69 10.22 18.91 -17.89
N ASN A 70 9.06 19.40 -17.48
CA ASN A 70 8.72 19.58 -16.06
C ASN A 70 8.34 18.27 -15.34
N LEU A 71 7.91 17.25 -16.09
CA LEU A 71 7.62 15.89 -15.62
C LEU A 71 8.48 14.89 -16.40
N VAL A 72 9.40 14.22 -15.70
CA VAL A 72 10.32 13.24 -16.31
C VAL A 72 10.46 12.01 -15.42
N VAL A 73 10.32 10.82 -16.00
CA VAL A 73 10.67 9.55 -15.34
C VAL A 73 12.18 9.39 -15.41
N LYS A 74 12.85 9.36 -14.26
CA LYS A 74 14.31 9.19 -14.17
C LYS A 74 14.73 7.74 -14.12
N TYR A 75 13.91 6.91 -13.48
CA TYR A 75 14.16 5.49 -13.30
C TYR A 75 12.84 4.76 -13.34
N PHE A 76 12.81 3.60 -13.99
CA PHE A 76 11.69 2.68 -13.96
C PHE A 76 12.21 1.24 -13.98
N SER A 77 11.81 0.46 -12.98
CA SER A 77 12.08 -0.98 -12.90
C SER A 77 10.81 -1.75 -13.22
N LYS A 78 10.83 -2.57 -14.27
CA LYS A 78 9.73 -3.48 -14.61
C LYS A 78 9.63 -4.64 -13.62
N ALA A 79 10.77 -5.11 -13.11
CA ALA A 79 10.84 -6.25 -12.19
C ALA A 79 10.17 -5.95 -10.85
N THR A 80 10.38 -4.75 -10.31
CA THR A 80 9.84 -4.33 -9.01
C THR A 80 8.61 -3.43 -9.16
N SER A 81 8.25 -3.06 -10.39
CA SER A 81 7.13 -2.16 -10.70
C SER A 81 7.23 -0.80 -9.98
N THR A 82 8.46 -0.32 -9.74
CA THR A 82 8.76 0.95 -9.07
C THR A 82 9.43 1.94 -10.01
N PHE A 83 9.13 3.24 -9.84
CA PHE A 83 9.74 4.31 -10.61
C PHE A 83 10.00 5.56 -9.78
N ILE A 84 10.92 6.37 -10.28
CA ILE A 84 11.27 7.68 -9.71
C ILE A 84 10.86 8.76 -10.70
N LEU A 85 9.96 9.64 -10.26
CA LEU A 85 9.56 10.83 -10.99
C LEU A 85 10.35 12.04 -10.55
N LYS A 86 10.72 12.89 -11.50
CA LYS A 86 11.20 14.25 -11.28
C LYS A 86 10.10 15.24 -11.63
N VAL A 87 9.82 16.14 -10.70
CA VAL A 87 8.79 17.19 -10.82
C VAL A 87 9.32 18.51 -10.24
N LYS A 88 8.81 19.66 -10.72
CA LYS A 88 9.07 20.96 -10.10
C LYS A 88 8.46 21.06 -8.70
N ARG A 89 9.11 21.80 -7.78
CA ARG A 89 8.62 22.00 -6.40
C ARG A 89 7.23 22.64 -6.33
N ALA A 90 6.83 23.47 -7.30
CA ALA A 90 5.53 24.14 -7.26
C ALA A 90 4.36 23.16 -7.48
N HIS A 91 4.55 22.13 -8.31
CA HIS A 91 3.44 21.33 -8.85
C HIS A 91 3.45 19.86 -8.42
N TYR A 92 4.34 19.43 -7.52
CA TYR A 92 4.41 18.02 -7.12
C TYR A 92 3.12 17.48 -6.46
N ARG A 93 2.32 18.35 -5.82
CA ARG A 93 1.03 17.97 -5.21
C ARG A 93 -0.01 17.57 -6.25
N LEU A 94 -0.03 18.24 -7.41
CA LEU A 94 -0.92 17.91 -8.51
C LEU A 94 -0.56 16.54 -9.10
N VAL A 95 0.72 16.26 -9.29
CA VAL A 95 1.18 14.93 -9.74
C VAL A 95 0.81 13.85 -8.73
N TRP A 96 0.98 14.11 -7.43
CA TRP A 96 0.58 13.15 -6.40
C TRP A 96 -0.91 12.86 -6.50
N ALA A 97 -1.76 13.88 -6.51
CA ALA A 97 -3.20 13.72 -6.62
C ALA A 97 -3.60 12.99 -7.92
N ALA A 98 -2.97 13.32 -9.05
CA ALA A 98 -3.21 12.60 -10.29
C ALA A 98 -2.84 11.11 -10.18
N LEU A 99 -1.66 10.78 -9.66
CA LEU A 99 -1.21 9.40 -9.49
C LEU A 99 -2.23 8.57 -8.69
N THR A 100 -2.79 9.13 -7.61
CA THR A 100 -3.77 8.40 -6.77
C THR A 100 -5.08 8.08 -7.49
N THR A 101 -5.40 8.80 -8.57
CA THR A 101 -6.64 8.58 -9.34
C THR A 101 -6.45 7.69 -10.57
N ILE A 102 -5.20 7.43 -10.99
CA ILE A 102 -4.95 6.54 -12.13
C ILE A 102 -5.27 5.12 -11.69
N ASN A 103 -6.26 4.51 -12.34
CA ASN A 103 -6.74 3.15 -12.09
C ASN A 103 -6.43 2.19 -13.23
N SER A 104 -6.06 2.69 -14.42
CA SER A 104 -5.76 1.87 -15.58
C SER A 104 -4.55 2.36 -16.35
N LEU A 105 -3.82 1.39 -16.92
CA LEU A 105 -2.71 1.64 -17.82
C LEU A 105 -3.00 1.06 -19.20
N PRO A 106 -2.95 1.87 -20.26
CA PRO A 106 -2.98 1.36 -21.62
C PRO A 106 -1.61 0.74 -21.93
N LEU A 107 -1.57 -0.60 -22.04
CA LEU A 107 -0.40 -1.28 -22.57
C LEU A 107 -0.43 -1.20 -24.09
N SER A 108 0.74 -1.09 -24.72
CA SER A 108 0.88 -1.10 -26.17
C SER A 108 0.34 -2.38 -26.84
N SER A 109 0.08 -3.43 -26.06
CA SER A 109 -0.49 -4.72 -26.50
C SER A 109 -2.04 -4.71 -26.55
N GLY A 110 -2.69 -3.57 -26.33
CA GLY A 110 -4.16 -3.44 -26.40
C GLY A 110 -4.93 -3.99 -25.19
N ASN A 111 -4.23 -4.60 -24.22
CA ASN A 111 -4.81 -5.01 -22.96
C ASN A 111 -4.69 -3.89 -21.92
N GLU A 112 -5.82 -3.40 -21.43
CA GLU A 112 -5.87 -2.47 -20.30
C GLU A 112 -5.67 -3.26 -18.99
N LYS A 113 -4.66 -2.88 -18.20
CA LYS A 113 -4.44 -3.48 -16.88
C LYS A 113 -4.87 -2.51 -15.80
N SER A 114 -5.68 -2.99 -14.87
CA SER A 114 -6.00 -2.27 -13.64
C SER A 114 -4.75 -2.13 -12.79
N CYS A 115 -4.40 -0.90 -12.43
CA CYS A 115 -3.19 -0.55 -11.69
C CYS A 115 -3.51 0.49 -10.63
N VAL A 116 -2.86 0.40 -9.47
CA VAL A 116 -2.96 1.40 -8.40
C VAL A 116 -1.59 1.96 -8.13
N PHE A 117 -1.45 3.28 -8.17
CA PHE A 117 -0.18 3.93 -7.86
C PHE A 117 -0.12 4.33 -6.39
N SER A 118 0.90 3.84 -5.69
CA SER A 118 1.19 4.22 -4.32
C SER A 118 2.44 5.08 -4.27
N VAL A 119 2.30 6.34 -3.84
CA VAL A 119 3.44 7.23 -3.58
C VAL A 119 4.02 6.88 -2.21
N VAL A 120 5.27 6.42 -2.18
CA VAL A 120 5.92 5.96 -0.94
C VAL A 120 6.68 7.09 -0.26
N ARG A 121 7.42 7.87 -1.03
CA ARG A 121 8.31 8.90 -0.49
C ARG A 121 8.41 10.07 -1.45
N VAL A 122 8.46 11.29 -0.89
CA VAL A 122 8.79 12.52 -1.62
C VAL A 122 10.05 13.12 -1.02
N SER A 123 11.00 13.56 -1.84
CA SER A 123 12.25 14.16 -1.37
C SER A 123 12.79 15.21 -2.35
N GLY A 124 13.71 16.06 -1.89
CA GLY A 124 14.35 17.08 -2.74
C GLY A 124 15.57 16.57 -3.52
N THR A 125 16.22 15.51 -3.02
CA THR A 125 17.42 14.92 -3.63
C THR A 125 17.14 13.48 -4.04
N ILE A 126 17.73 13.07 -5.17
CA ILE A 126 17.58 11.71 -5.69
C ILE A 126 18.18 10.67 -4.72
N ARG A 127 19.32 10.99 -4.09
CA ARG A 127 19.98 10.12 -3.09
C ARG A 127 19.05 9.68 -1.96
N LYS A 128 18.23 10.60 -1.44
CA LYS A 128 17.27 10.29 -0.37
C LYS A 128 16.11 9.41 -0.85
N VAL A 129 15.73 9.52 -2.12
CA VAL A 129 14.73 8.64 -2.74
C VAL A 129 15.31 7.25 -2.96
N GLU A 130 16.56 7.16 -3.43
CA GLU A 130 17.27 5.90 -3.63
C GLU A 130 17.46 5.15 -2.29
N GLU A 131 17.92 5.85 -1.25
CA GLU A 131 18.01 5.30 0.11
C GLU A 131 16.65 4.76 0.58
N ALA A 132 15.56 5.50 0.36
CA ALA A 132 14.22 5.06 0.72
C ALA A 132 13.75 3.85 -0.09
N ALA A 133 14.08 3.78 -1.38
CA ALA A 133 13.74 2.64 -2.24
C ALA A 133 14.46 1.37 -1.80
N VAL A 134 15.75 1.47 -1.46
CA VAL A 134 16.53 0.35 -0.91
C VAL A 134 16.00 -0.07 0.45
N HIS A 135 15.68 0.90 1.32
CA HIS A 135 15.09 0.62 2.63
C HIS A 135 13.76 -0.13 2.50
N GLN A 136 12.87 0.35 1.63
CA GLN A 136 11.60 -0.33 1.35
C GLN A 136 11.84 -1.75 0.83
N ALA A 137 12.71 -1.94 -0.18
CA ALA A 137 12.98 -3.26 -0.73
C ALA A 137 13.50 -4.25 0.34
N ARG A 138 14.36 -3.79 1.26
CA ARG A 138 14.82 -4.60 2.39
C ARG A 138 13.68 -4.97 3.33
N GLN A 139 12.79 -4.04 3.64
CA GLN A 139 11.59 -4.32 4.45
C GLN A 139 10.67 -5.34 3.78
N LEU A 140 10.48 -5.25 2.46
CA LEU A 140 9.69 -6.23 1.70
C LEU A 140 10.27 -7.64 1.85
N VAL A 141 11.60 -7.78 1.69
CA VAL A 141 12.28 -9.07 1.82
C VAL A 141 12.20 -9.62 3.25
N LEU A 142 12.36 -8.76 4.26
CA LEU A 142 12.23 -9.16 5.65
C LEU A 142 10.81 -9.62 5.99
N ALA A 143 9.79 -8.93 5.48
CA ALA A 143 8.40 -9.31 5.67
C ALA A 143 8.12 -10.69 5.06
N VAL A 144 8.56 -10.93 3.82
CA VAL A 144 8.38 -12.24 3.17
C VAL A 144 9.05 -13.37 3.95
N ARG A 145 10.30 -13.16 4.42
CA ARG A 145 11.02 -14.15 5.23
C ARG A 145 10.34 -14.42 6.59
N ALA A 146 9.71 -13.41 7.18
CA ALA A 146 9.00 -13.58 8.44
C ALA A 146 7.73 -14.44 8.27
N GLU A 147 6.98 -14.23 7.18
CA GLU A 147 5.79 -15.03 6.84
C GLU A 147 6.15 -16.50 6.53
N GLU A 148 7.21 -16.73 5.75
CA GLU A 148 7.72 -18.09 5.48
C GLU A 148 8.12 -18.83 6.77
N ALA A 149 8.72 -18.11 7.73
CA ALA A 149 9.11 -18.67 9.01
C ALA A 149 7.91 -18.95 9.93
N SER A 150 6.82 -18.15 9.86
CA SER A 150 5.59 -18.45 10.61
C SER A 150 4.86 -19.66 10.05
N ASP A 151 4.77 -19.81 8.73
CA ASP A 151 4.13 -20.97 8.11
C ASP A 151 4.87 -22.28 8.45
N THR A 152 6.21 -22.21 8.55
CA THR A 152 7.05 -23.35 8.95
C THR A 152 6.91 -23.75 10.43
N ARG A 153 6.37 -22.87 11.31
CA ARG A 153 6.24 -23.15 12.75
C ARG A 153 4.92 -23.82 13.15
N LEU A 154 3.91 -23.80 12.28
CA LEU A 154 2.60 -24.41 12.53
C LEU A 154 2.48 -25.94 12.36
N PRO A 155 3.43 -26.71 11.78
CA PRO A 155 3.31 -28.17 11.71
C PRO A 155 3.80 -28.90 12.98
N THR A 156 4.58 -28.30 13.88
CA THR A 156 5.25 -29.05 14.96
C THR A 156 4.47 -29.12 16.29
N MET A 157 3.30 -28.46 16.41
CA MET A 157 2.49 -28.48 17.64
C MET A 157 1.26 -29.40 17.58
N LEU A 158 0.97 -30.02 16.43
CA LEU A 158 -0.25 -30.84 16.22
C LEU A 158 -0.02 -32.35 16.06
N GLU A 159 1.22 -32.85 16.10
CA GLU A 159 1.49 -34.30 16.17
C GLU A 159 2.07 -34.68 17.53
N GLN A 160 1.19 -34.87 18.52
CA GLN A 160 1.41 -35.89 19.54
C GLN A 160 0.42 -37.02 19.29
N PRO A 161 0.87 -38.23 18.87
CA PRO A 161 0.01 -39.40 18.86
C PRO A 161 -0.30 -39.77 20.32
N THR A 162 -1.50 -39.39 20.77
CA THR A 162 -2.08 -39.89 22.02
C THR A 162 -2.41 -41.37 21.83
N THR A 163 -1.46 -42.24 22.19
CA THR A 163 -1.73 -43.67 22.29
C THR A 163 -2.54 -43.94 23.56
N LEU A 164 -3.73 -44.51 23.35
CA LEU A 164 -4.67 -44.95 24.37
C LEU A 164 -3.99 -45.89 25.41
N LYS A 165 -4.21 -45.60 26.69
CA LYS A 165 -4.49 -46.63 27.70
C LYS A 165 -5.74 -46.24 28.47
N ARG A 166 -6.83 -46.99 28.25
CA ARG A 166 -7.98 -47.05 29.18
C ARG A 166 -7.56 -47.90 30.39
N PRO A 167 -7.81 -47.40 31.61
CA PRO A 167 -8.24 -48.28 32.68
C PRO A 167 -9.62 -47.85 33.18
N THR A 168 -10.56 -48.77 33.07
CA THR A 168 -11.77 -48.86 33.88
C THR A 168 -11.44 -48.80 35.37
N THR A 169 -12.06 -47.89 36.12
CA THR A 169 -12.66 -48.14 37.46
C THR A 169 -13.48 -46.91 37.86
N ALA A 170 -14.73 -47.14 38.26
CA ALA A 170 -15.69 -46.13 38.68
C ALA A 170 -15.36 -45.52 40.05
N ARG A 171 -15.55 -44.19 40.22
CA ARG A 171 -16.00 -43.61 41.50
C ARG A 171 -16.49 -42.15 41.38
N SER A 172 -17.80 -41.99 41.56
CA SER A 172 -18.53 -40.95 42.32
C SER A 172 -18.14 -39.47 42.21
N LEU A 173 -19.08 -38.68 41.66
CA LEU A 173 -19.69 -37.47 42.26
C LEU A 173 -18.88 -36.71 43.33
N ARG A 174 -18.48 -35.48 42.99
CA ARG A 174 -18.97 -34.27 43.68
C ARG A 174 -18.53 -32.97 43.00
N ASP A 175 -19.45 -32.02 43.05
CA ASP A 175 -19.33 -30.59 42.79
C ASP A 175 -17.97 -29.97 43.10
N ARG A 176 -17.55 -29.05 42.23
CA ARG A 176 -17.23 -27.67 42.65
C ARG A 176 -17.05 -26.73 41.46
N LYS A 177 -17.92 -25.70 41.47
CA LYS A 177 -17.78 -24.35 40.93
C LYS A 177 -16.33 -23.92 40.64
N GLY A 178 -16.14 -23.35 39.46
CA GLY A 178 -14.92 -22.66 39.05
C GLY A 178 -15.14 -21.92 37.73
N GLU A 179 -16.11 -21.00 37.72
CA GLU A 179 -16.19 -19.95 36.69
C GLU A 179 -14.91 -19.11 36.73
N ILE A 180 -14.28 -18.89 35.58
CA ILE A 180 -13.33 -17.79 35.39
C ILE A 180 -13.75 -17.08 34.09
N PRO A 181 -14.12 -15.79 34.10
CA PRO A 181 -14.77 -15.15 32.96
C PRO A 181 -13.79 -14.76 31.84
N PHE A 182 -14.27 -14.92 30.61
CA PHE A 182 -13.75 -14.31 29.40
C PHE A 182 -13.93 -12.78 29.50
N MET A 183 -12.83 -12.06 29.76
CA MET A 183 -12.81 -10.61 29.90
C MET A 183 -12.59 -9.97 28.51
N LEU A 184 -13.68 -9.51 27.89
CA LEU A 184 -13.64 -8.55 26.79
C LEU A 184 -13.35 -7.16 27.38
N PRO A 185 -12.38 -6.38 26.85
CA PRO A 185 -12.37 -4.95 27.10
C PRO A 185 -13.36 -4.27 26.15
N SER A 186 -14.58 -4.05 26.65
CA SER A 186 -15.46 -2.99 26.17
C SER A 186 -15.15 -1.72 26.97
N THR A 187 -14.39 -0.80 26.39
CA THR A 187 -14.41 0.60 26.82
C THR A 187 -14.85 1.44 25.65
N SER A 188 -16.16 1.68 25.64
CA SER A 188 -16.77 2.90 25.13
C SER A 188 -16.12 4.09 25.85
N CYS A 189 -15.29 4.84 25.14
CA CYS A 189 -15.03 6.24 25.49
C CYS A 189 -16.04 7.05 24.68
N ASN A 190 -17.04 7.57 25.40
CA ASN A 190 -17.90 8.64 24.91
C ASN A 190 -17.04 9.91 24.91
N ASP A 191 -16.66 10.39 23.73
CA ASP A 191 -16.18 11.76 23.51
C ASP A 191 -17.29 12.54 22.81
N ASP A 192 -18.37 12.80 23.56
CA ASP A 192 -19.47 13.71 23.17
C ASP A 192 -19.51 14.87 24.16
N SER A 193 -18.47 15.72 24.16
CA SER A 193 -18.45 16.92 25.02
C SER A 193 -17.84 18.18 24.37
N ASP A 194 -17.50 18.15 23.08
CA ASP A 194 -16.91 19.33 22.40
C ASP A 194 -17.84 20.05 21.41
N GLU A 195 -19.12 19.66 21.28
CA GLU A 195 -20.06 20.32 20.35
C GLU A 195 -20.96 21.42 20.96
N LEU A 196 -20.79 21.75 22.26
CA LEU A 196 -21.62 22.79 22.91
C LEU A 196 -20.93 24.15 23.10
N GLU A 197 -19.69 24.34 22.64
CA GLU A 197 -18.96 25.63 22.79
C GLU A 197 -18.91 26.49 21.50
N LEU A 198 -19.53 26.04 20.40
CA LEU A 198 -19.58 26.79 19.13
C LEU A 198 -20.92 27.49 18.86
N ALA A 199 -21.97 27.18 19.62
CA ALA A 199 -23.29 27.81 19.45
C ALA A 199 -23.42 29.18 20.16
N GLU A 200 -22.53 29.52 21.10
CA GLU A 200 -22.65 30.76 21.88
C GLU A 200 -21.82 31.95 21.32
N ARG A 201 -21.06 31.74 20.23
CA ARG A 201 -20.23 32.80 19.60
C ARG A 201 -20.85 33.45 18.36
N LEU A 202 -22.07 33.08 17.99
CA LEU A 202 -22.80 33.66 16.85
C LEU A 202 -23.95 34.59 17.23
N ASN A 203 -24.14 34.89 18.52
CA ASN A 203 -25.19 35.81 18.97
C ASN A 203 -24.67 37.01 19.80
N SER A 204 -23.39 37.35 19.66
CA SER A 204 -22.79 38.55 20.25
C SER A 204 -21.84 39.25 19.28
N SER A 205 -22.39 39.79 18.19
CA SER A 205 -21.93 41.00 17.49
C SER A 205 -22.99 41.46 16.51
#